data_AF-A0AAD4X5S9-F1
#
_entry.id   AF-A0AAD4X5S9-F1
#
_cell.length_a   1.000
_cell.length_b   1.000
_cell.length_c   1.000
_cell.angle_alpha   90.00
_cell.angle_beta   90.00
_cell.angle_gamma   90.00
#
_symmetry.space_group_name_H-M   'P 1'
#
loop_
_entity.id
_entity.type
_entity.pdbx_description
1 polymer ?
#
loop_
_entity_poly.entity_id
_entity_poly.type
_entity_poly.pdbx_seq_one_letter_code
_entity_poly.pdbx_strand_id
1 'polypeptide(L)'
;MTDYAQEQEMEIEALQAILMDEFEEIDASDSGLNTSNRCFQITISPQEEDNEETSKVLLALVFAHTEKYPDEPPLLHVKSLKGISLEHLQALKQKLEEEASENLGMAMIYTLISSAKEWLDETFRQVVVEEVVETTKDDVIIPHGDAVTVQTFVAWRERFEAELALERAKLMPESALATPKEKKLTGREWFER
;
A
#
# COMPACT_ATOMS: atom_id res chain seq x y z
N MET A 1 22.72 19.56 -21.74
CA MET A 1 22.37 20.53 -20.69
C MET A 1 21.13 19.93 -20.07
N THR A 2 21.24 19.37 -18.88
CA THR A 2 20.09 18.76 -18.18
C THR A 2 19.14 19.90 -17.81
N ASP A 3 17.86 19.77 -18.17
CA ASP A 3 16.85 20.77 -17.83
C ASP A 3 16.28 20.40 -16.45
N TYR A 4 17.00 20.82 -15.41
CA TYR A 4 16.64 20.53 -14.02
C TYR A 4 15.23 21.03 -13.68
N ALA A 5 14.82 22.18 -14.23
CA ALA A 5 13.51 22.76 -13.96
C ALA A 5 12.39 21.88 -14.55
N GLN A 6 12.59 21.35 -15.77
CA GLN A 6 11.63 20.44 -16.37
C GLN A 6 11.53 19.13 -15.58
N GLU A 7 12.66 18.55 -15.15
CA GLU A 7 12.66 17.32 -14.34
C GLU A 7 12.01 17.51 -12.97
N GLN A 8 12.28 18.64 -12.32
CA GLN A 8 11.63 19.02 -11.06
C GLN A 8 10.12 19.11 -11.22
N GLU A 9 9.62 19.80 -12.26
CA GLU A 9 8.18 19.95 -12.48
C GLU A 9 7.49 18.61 -12.77
N MET A 10 8.12 17.75 -13.59
CA MET A 10 7.60 16.40 -13.84
C MET A 10 7.54 15.55 -12.56
N GLU A 11 8.53 15.69 -11.67
CA GLU A 11 8.50 15.01 -10.36
C GLU A 11 7.36 15.54 -9.48
N ILE A 12 7.15 16.86 -9.42
CA ILE A 12 6.05 17.44 -8.65
C ILE A 12 4.69 16.96 -9.18
N GLU A 13 4.47 16.97 -10.49
CA GLU A 13 3.22 16.50 -11.10
C GLU A 13 2.97 15.02 -10.77
N ALA A 14 4.02 14.19 -10.84
CA ALA A 14 3.92 12.79 -10.47
C ALA A 14 3.59 12.60 -8.98
N LEU A 15 4.26 13.35 -8.09
CA LEU A 15 4.00 13.29 -6.64
C LEU A 15 2.57 13.73 -6.30
N GLN A 16 2.08 14.80 -6.92
CA GLN A 16 0.69 15.26 -6.77
C GLN A 16 -0.31 14.18 -7.20
N ALA A 17 -0.03 13.46 -8.28
CA ALA A 17 -0.89 12.38 -8.74
C ALA A 17 -0.87 11.14 -7.82
N ILE A 18 0.29 10.83 -7.21
CA ILE A 18 0.45 9.66 -6.34
C ILE A 18 -0.13 9.92 -4.95
N LEU A 19 0.14 11.09 -4.38
CA LEU A 19 -0.14 11.42 -2.98
C LEU A 19 -1.46 12.18 -2.80
N MET A 20 -1.98 12.79 -3.87
CA MET A 20 -3.25 13.52 -3.88
C MET A 20 -3.35 14.51 -2.71
N ASP A 21 -4.21 14.22 -1.74
CA ASP A 21 -4.49 15.08 -0.58
C ASP A 21 -3.34 15.11 0.44
N GLU A 22 -2.41 14.14 0.41
CA GLU A 22 -1.23 14.13 1.29
C GLU A 22 -0.17 15.18 0.87
N PHE A 23 -0.28 15.78 -0.32
CA PHE A 23 0.72 16.68 -0.91
C PHE A 23 0.20 18.12 -1.03
N GLU A 24 0.84 19.06 -0.33
CA GLU A 24 0.44 20.47 -0.30
C GLU A 24 1.61 21.40 -0.65
N GLU A 25 1.34 22.45 -1.43
CA GLU A 25 2.29 23.54 -1.62
C GLU A 25 2.15 24.56 -0.49
N ILE A 26 3.28 24.93 0.12
CA ILE A 26 3.32 25.85 1.25
C ILE A 26 4.21 27.05 0.95
N ASP A 27 3.93 28.17 1.62
CA ASP A 27 4.78 29.36 1.53
C ASP A 27 6.17 29.10 2.12
N ALA A 28 7.19 29.68 1.48
CA ALA A 28 8.57 29.62 1.96
C ALA A 28 8.76 30.16 3.39
N SER A 29 7.86 31.01 3.87
CA SER A 29 7.88 31.50 5.26
C SER A 29 7.42 30.47 6.29
N ASP A 30 6.58 29.50 5.91
CA ASP A 30 6.07 28.44 6.81
C ASP A 30 6.93 27.17 6.73
N SER A 31 7.68 27.00 5.64
CA SER A 31 8.45 25.77 5.35
C SER A 31 9.56 25.45 6.35
N GLY A 32 10.05 26.44 7.11
CA GLY A 32 11.21 26.29 7.97
C GLY A 32 12.53 26.09 7.19
N LEU A 33 12.49 26.24 5.86
CA LEU A 33 13.65 26.18 4.97
C LEU A 33 14.13 27.59 4.64
N ASN A 34 15.46 27.79 4.63
CA ASN A 34 16.05 29.07 4.24
C ASN A 34 16.17 29.16 2.71
N THR A 35 15.01 29.20 2.02
CA THR A 35 14.94 29.25 0.56
C THR A 35 13.82 30.19 0.10
N SER A 36 13.95 30.73 -1.11
CA SER A 36 12.89 31.45 -1.82
C SER A 36 12.18 30.59 -2.87
N ASN A 37 12.57 29.32 -3.00
CA ASN A 37 11.97 28.38 -3.95
C ASN A 37 10.61 27.88 -3.45
N ARG A 38 9.84 27.26 -4.36
CA ARG A 38 8.59 26.57 -4.02
C ARG A 38 8.88 25.49 -2.98
N CYS A 39 8.07 25.48 -1.93
CA CYS A 39 8.19 24.54 -0.82
C CYS A 39 6.94 23.66 -0.81
N PHE A 40 7.13 22.39 -0.53
CA PHE A 40 6.05 21.41 -0.52
C PHE A 40 6.08 20.67 0.80
N GLN A 41 4.90 20.41 1.34
CA GLN A 41 4.66 19.65 2.55
C GLN A 41 3.96 18.36 2.19
N ILE A 42 4.45 17.26 2.77
CA ILE A 42 3.83 15.94 2.63
C ILE A 42 3.52 15.42 4.01
N THR A 43 2.25 15.12 4.23
CA THR A 43 1.77 14.53 5.49
C THR A 43 1.89 13.02 5.42
N ILE A 44 2.50 12.43 6.44
CA ILE A 44 2.82 11.00 6.50
C ILE A 44 2.36 10.42 7.84
N SER A 45 1.67 9.27 7.79
CA SER A 45 1.30 8.42 8.92
C SER A 45 1.91 7.01 8.80
N PRO A 46 2.15 6.30 9.93
CA PRO A 46 2.70 4.94 9.92
C PRO A 46 1.71 3.87 9.45
N GLN A 47 0.40 4.07 9.63
CA GLN A 47 -0.64 3.21 9.07
C GLN A 47 -1.49 3.99 8.08
N GLU A 48 -1.90 3.32 7.00
CA GLU A 48 -3.02 3.73 6.13
C GLU A 48 -4.34 3.62 6.91
N GLU A 49 -4.43 4.31 8.05
CA GLU A 49 -5.73 4.55 8.67
C GLU A 49 -6.40 5.63 7.83
N ASP A 50 -7.51 5.30 7.18
CA ASP A 50 -8.37 6.20 6.40
C ASP A 50 -8.89 7.43 7.19
N ASN A 51 -8.48 7.59 8.46
CA ASN A 51 -8.92 8.66 9.33
C ASN A 51 -7.74 9.29 10.11
N GLU A 52 -7.42 10.55 9.79
CA GLU A 52 -6.41 11.36 10.49
C GLU A 52 -6.68 11.47 12.01
N GLU A 53 -7.94 11.32 12.43
CA GLU A 53 -8.35 11.40 13.83
C GLU A 53 -7.83 10.21 14.66
N THR A 54 -7.70 9.02 14.06
CA THR A 54 -7.23 7.81 14.74
C THR A 54 -5.71 7.68 14.74
N SER A 55 -5.03 8.32 13.77
CA SER A 55 -3.58 8.31 13.66
C SER A 55 -2.94 8.88 14.92
N LYS A 56 -2.23 8.03 15.67
CA LYS A 56 -1.51 8.42 16.89
C LYS A 56 -0.27 9.27 16.59
N VAL A 57 0.31 9.06 15.41
CA VAL A 57 1.57 9.64 14.97
C VAL A 57 1.39 10.26 13.59
N LEU A 58 1.75 11.53 13.47
CA LEU A 58 1.69 12.29 12.21
C LEU A 58 2.98 13.09 12.04
N LEU A 59 3.56 12.98 10.84
CA LEU A 59 4.77 13.66 10.43
C LEU A 59 4.49 14.53 9.20
N ALA A 60 5.00 15.75 9.19
CA ALA A 60 5.07 16.58 8.00
C ALA A 60 6.50 16.60 7.47
N LEU A 61 6.70 16.08 6.26
CA LEU A 61 7.95 16.17 5.51
C LEU A 61 7.88 17.39 4.59
N VAL A 62 8.68 18.39 4.88
CA VAL A 62 8.77 19.61 4.08
C VAL A 62 10.03 19.55 3.23
N PHE A 63 9.91 19.79 1.94
CA PHE A 63 11.05 19.85 1.04
C PHE A 63 10.98 21.02 0.06
N ALA A 64 12.14 21.39 -0.47
CA ALA A 64 12.26 22.31 -1.59
C ALA A 64 13.40 21.87 -2.51
N HIS A 65 13.20 22.00 -3.82
CA HIS A 65 14.24 21.69 -4.80
C HIS A 65 15.37 22.72 -4.76
N THR A 66 16.60 22.22 -4.91
CA THR A 66 17.80 23.04 -5.15
C THR A 66 17.96 23.30 -6.65
N GLU A 67 18.75 24.31 -7.02
CA GLU A 67 18.93 24.67 -8.44
C GLU A 67 19.54 23.54 -9.29
N LYS A 68 20.24 22.61 -8.64
CA LYS A 68 20.92 21.48 -9.28
C LYS A 68 20.29 20.13 -8.97
N TYR A 69 19.18 20.09 -8.27
CA TYR A 69 18.46 18.85 -8.03
C TYR A 69 18.04 18.22 -9.38
N PRO A 70 18.26 16.91 -9.61
CA PRO A 70 18.61 15.87 -8.63
C PRO A 70 20.11 15.57 -8.42
N ASP A 71 21.02 16.29 -9.06
CA ASP A 71 22.47 16.12 -8.87
C ASP A 71 22.96 16.67 -7.51
N GLU A 72 22.17 17.53 -6.88
CA GLU A 72 22.34 18.05 -5.52
C GLU A 72 21.12 17.65 -4.68
N PRO A 73 21.30 17.30 -3.39
CA PRO A 73 20.16 16.92 -2.55
C PRO A 73 19.14 18.06 -2.41
N PRO A 74 17.86 17.72 -2.19
CA PRO A 74 16.84 18.71 -1.91
C PRO A 74 17.05 19.30 -0.51
N LEU A 75 16.50 20.48 -0.28
CA LEU A 75 16.40 21.02 1.07
C LEU A 75 15.28 20.28 1.80
N LEU A 76 15.60 19.68 2.94
CA LEU A 76 14.66 18.85 3.69
C LEU A 76 14.48 19.38 5.12
N HIS A 77 13.23 19.46 5.56
CA HIS A 77 12.84 19.77 6.93
C HIS A 77 11.78 18.79 7.41
N VAL A 78 11.97 18.28 8.63
CA VAL A 78 11.12 17.25 9.21
C VAL A 78 10.39 17.86 10.40
N LYS A 79 9.06 17.95 10.33
CA LYS A 79 8.21 18.59 11.34
C LYS A 79 7.29 17.54 11.98
N SER A 80 7.30 17.47 13.31
CA SER A 80 6.34 16.63 14.04
C SER A 80 5.00 17.33 14.15
N LEU A 81 3.93 16.70 13.63
CA LEU A 81 2.56 17.18 13.84
C LEU A 81 1.96 16.55 15.10
N LYS A 82 2.17 15.24 15.32
CA LYS A 82 1.59 14.50 16.44
C LYS A 82 2.47 13.32 16.85
N GLY A 83 2.73 13.16 18.14
CA GLY A 83 3.26 11.91 18.70
C GLY A 83 4.74 11.57 18.43
N ILE A 84 5.55 12.48 17.88
CA ILE A 84 6.97 12.23 17.58
C ILE A 84 7.88 13.07 18.48
N SER A 85 8.80 12.40 19.18
CA SER A 85 9.80 13.06 20.02
C SER A 85 10.91 13.70 19.17
N LEU A 86 11.58 14.71 19.72
CA LEU A 86 12.64 15.44 19.01
C LEU A 86 13.85 14.56 18.67
N GLU A 87 14.16 13.58 19.51
CA GLU A 87 15.22 12.58 19.25
C GLU A 87 14.91 11.73 18.00
N HIS A 88 13.65 11.30 17.86
CA HIS A 88 13.16 10.54 16.72
C HIS A 88 13.17 11.38 15.44
N LEU A 89 12.79 12.66 15.53
CA LEU A 89 12.89 13.59 14.40
C LEU A 89 14.35 13.76 13.92
N GLN A 90 15.29 13.90 14.84
CA GLN A 90 16.71 14.03 14.50
C GLN A 90 17.27 12.76 13.86
N ALA A 91 16.91 11.59 14.40
CA ALA A 91 17.31 10.30 13.84
C ALA A 91 16.75 10.09 12.42
N LEU A 92 15.46 10.38 12.22
CA LEU A 92 14.83 10.31 10.91
C LEU A 92 15.47 11.29 9.92
N LYS A 93 15.70 12.54 10.34
CA LYS A 93 16.36 13.54 9.51
C LYS A 93 17.74 13.06 9.04
N GLN A 94 18.56 12.53 9.95
CA GLN A 94 19.87 12.01 9.60
C GLN A 94 19.78 10.85 8.59
N LYS A 95 18.86 9.91 8.80
CA LYS A 95 18.62 8.80 7.86
C LYS A 95 18.24 9.32 6.47
N LEU A 96 17.36 10.30 6.38
CA LEU A 96 16.94 10.87 5.10
C LEU A 96 18.05 11.67 4.41
N GLU A 97 18.93 12.34 5.16
CA GLU A 97 20.11 13.01 4.61
C GLU A 97 21.12 12.00 4.04
N GLU A 98 21.32 10.86 4.71
CA GLU A 98 22.16 9.76 4.21
C GLU A 98 21.56 9.16 2.93
N GLU A 99 20.28 8.81 2.93
CA GLU A 99 19.56 8.27 1.76
C GLU A 99 19.59 9.25 0.56
N ALA A 100 19.43 10.56 0.81
CA ALA A 100 19.50 11.57 -0.23
C ALA A 100 20.89 11.64 -0.90
N SER A 101 21.95 11.39 -0.14
CA SER A 101 23.32 11.37 -0.66
C SER A 101 23.62 10.14 -1.52
N GLU A 102 22.94 9.02 -1.26
CA GLU A 102 23.07 7.77 -2.02
C GLU A 102 22.25 7.80 -3.32
N ASN A 103 21.14 8.54 -3.35
CA ASN A 103 20.21 8.61 -4.48
C ASN A 103 20.45 9.83 -5.41
N LEU A 104 21.64 10.43 -5.39
CA LEU A 104 21.98 11.55 -6.27
C LEU A 104 21.99 11.15 -7.75
N GLY A 105 21.59 12.10 -8.60
CA GLY A 105 21.56 11.94 -10.06
C GLY A 105 20.22 11.47 -10.61
N MET A 106 19.20 11.29 -9.76
CA MET A 106 17.82 11.06 -10.18
C MET A 106 16.80 11.58 -9.17
N ALA A 107 15.56 11.78 -9.63
CA ALA A 107 14.42 12.12 -8.79
C ALA A 107 14.29 11.13 -7.61
N MET A 108 14.37 11.65 -6.38
CA MET A 108 14.48 10.88 -5.14
C MET A 108 13.43 11.25 -4.09
N ILE A 109 12.58 12.28 -4.32
CA ILE A 109 11.62 12.73 -3.29
C ILE A 109 10.69 11.59 -2.89
N TYR A 110 10.17 10.82 -3.86
CA TYR A 110 9.34 9.65 -3.57
C TYR A 110 10.06 8.57 -2.75
N THR A 111 11.34 8.34 -3.05
CA THR A 111 12.19 7.41 -2.29
C THR A 111 12.35 7.87 -0.84
N LEU A 112 12.60 9.16 -0.62
CA LEU A 112 12.70 9.73 0.73
C LEU A 112 11.39 9.61 1.50
N ILE A 113 10.25 9.88 0.87
CA ILE A 113 8.92 9.71 1.48
C ILE A 113 8.69 8.26 1.88
N SER A 114 9.02 7.32 0.98
CA SER A 114 8.85 5.89 1.22
C SER A 114 9.72 5.41 2.38
N SER A 115 10.98 5.86 2.42
CA SER A 115 11.92 5.57 3.52
C SER A 115 11.43 6.16 4.85
N ALA A 116 10.82 7.36 4.83
CA ALA A 116 10.22 7.97 6.01
C ALA A 116 8.96 7.21 6.48
N LYS A 117 8.08 6.79 5.56
CA LYS A 117 6.90 5.95 5.84
C LYS A 117 7.32 4.64 6.52
N GLU A 118 8.30 3.94 5.94
CA GLU A 118 8.81 2.68 6.49
C GLU A 118 9.47 2.87 7.87
N TRP A 119 10.25 3.93 8.05
CA TRP A 119 10.88 4.23 9.33
C TRP A 119 9.87 4.55 10.43
N LEU A 120 8.82 5.31 10.10
CA LEU A 120 7.73 5.60 11.03
C LEU A 120 6.97 4.32 11.40
N ASP A 121 6.66 3.47 10.42
CA ASP A 121 6.03 2.19 10.71
C ASP A 121 6.92 1.36 11.64
N GLU A 122 8.18 1.09 11.32
CA GLU A 122 9.07 0.29 12.18
C GLU A 122 9.22 0.85 13.60
N THR A 123 9.34 2.17 13.75
CA THR A 123 9.56 2.83 15.05
C THR A 123 8.29 2.82 15.91
N PHE A 124 7.11 2.98 15.30
CA PHE A 124 5.85 3.14 16.04
C PHE A 124 4.92 1.91 15.95
N ARG A 125 5.29 0.86 15.19
CA ARG A 125 4.56 -0.41 15.06
C ARG A 125 4.31 -1.08 16.42
N GLN A 126 5.19 -0.90 17.41
CA GLN A 126 5.04 -1.51 18.74
C GLN A 126 4.02 -0.83 19.67
N VAL A 127 3.69 0.46 19.46
CA VAL A 127 2.69 1.17 20.29
C VAL A 127 1.27 0.60 20.08
N VAL A 128 1.03 -0.08 18.96
CA VAL A 128 -0.23 -0.75 18.67
C VAL A 128 -0.32 -2.13 19.34
N VAL A 129 0.81 -2.79 19.59
CA VAL A 129 0.81 -4.14 20.17
C VAL A 129 0.51 -4.11 21.68
N GLU A 130 0.94 -3.09 22.42
CA GLU A 130 0.67 -3.03 23.87
C GLU A 130 -0.79 -2.63 24.21
N GLU A 131 -1.41 -1.69 23.50
CA GLU A 131 -2.82 -1.32 23.76
C GLU A 131 -3.85 -2.37 23.30
N VAL A 132 -3.52 -3.15 22.25
CA VAL A 132 -4.38 -4.27 21.83
C VAL A 132 -4.26 -5.44 22.80
N VAL A 133 -3.11 -5.64 23.47
CA VAL A 133 -2.94 -6.73 24.44
C VAL A 133 -3.59 -6.44 25.79
N GLU A 134 -3.83 -5.18 26.15
CA GLU A 134 -4.57 -4.84 27.38
C GLU A 134 -6.10 -4.86 27.20
N THR A 135 -6.60 -4.48 26.03
CA THR A 135 -8.05 -4.47 25.75
C THR A 135 -8.60 -5.81 25.23
N THR A 136 -7.75 -6.72 24.75
CA THR A 136 -8.20 -8.05 24.27
C THR A 136 -8.06 -9.17 25.28
N LYS A 137 -7.66 -8.90 26.54
CA LYS A 137 -7.63 -9.96 27.58
C LYS A 137 -9.01 -10.38 28.08
N ASP A 138 -10.06 -9.60 27.83
CA ASP A 138 -11.42 -9.93 28.26
C ASP A 138 -12.35 -10.47 27.16
N ASP A 139 -11.90 -10.59 25.90
CA ASP A 139 -12.72 -11.19 24.82
C ASP A 139 -11.89 -12.01 23.80
N VAL A 140 -11.01 -12.89 24.27
CA VAL A 140 -10.47 -13.96 23.41
C VAL A 140 -11.48 -15.11 23.35
N ILE A 141 -12.55 -14.93 22.57
CA ILE A 141 -13.21 -16.09 21.96
C ILE A 141 -12.28 -16.56 20.85
N ILE A 142 -11.40 -17.51 21.16
CA ILE A 142 -10.57 -18.22 20.19
C ILE A 142 -11.52 -18.80 19.13
N PRO A 143 -11.53 -18.33 17.87
CA PRO A 143 -12.20 -19.08 16.84
C PRO A 143 -11.32 -20.31 16.58
N HIS A 144 -11.72 -21.45 17.13
CA HIS A 144 -11.15 -22.75 16.79
C HIS A 144 -11.45 -23.01 15.31
N GLY A 145 -10.59 -22.50 14.44
CA GLY A 145 -10.50 -22.98 13.06
C GLY A 145 -9.83 -24.34 13.11
N ASP A 146 -10.61 -25.41 12.96
CA ASP A 146 -10.09 -26.76 12.77
C ASP A 146 -9.08 -26.74 11.62
N ALA A 147 -7.88 -27.30 11.86
CA ALA A 147 -6.80 -27.31 10.90
C ALA A 147 -7.29 -27.86 9.55
N VAL A 148 -7.00 -27.13 8.47
CA VAL A 148 -7.33 -27.56 7.12
C VAL A 148 -6.46 -28.76 6.76
N THR A 149 -6.97 -29.96 7.03
CA THR A 149 -6.36 -31.21 6.60
C THR A 149 -6.85 -31.56 5.20
N VAL A 150 -6.16 -32.49 4.51
CA VAL A 150 -6.58 -32.99 3.19
C VAL A 150 -8.02 -33.52 3.21
N GLN A 151 -8.49 -34.06 4.34
CA GLN A 151 -9.87 -34.49 4.55
C GLN A 151 -10.86 -33.32 4.56
N THR A 152 -10.51 -32.22 5.23
CA THR A 152 -11.33 -30.98 5.27
C THR A 152 -11.43 -30.34 3.89
N PHE A 153 -10.33 -30.35 3.12
CA PHE A 153 -10.33 -29.86 1.74
C PHE A 153 -11.19 -30.73 0.80
N VAL A 154 -11.17 -32.06 0.94
CA VAL A 154 -12.04 -32.95 0.15
C VAL A 154 -13.51 -32.70 0.47
N ALA A 155 -13.88 -32.59 1.76
CA ALA A 155 -15.26 -32.32 2.16
C ALA A 155 -15.75 -30.94 1.66
N TRP A 156 -14.87 -29.94 1.63
CA TRP A 156 -15.18 -28.63 1.05
C TRP A 156 -15.31 -28.70 -0.47
N ARG A 157 -14.40 -29.41 -1.16
CA ARG A 157 -14.44 -29.63 -2.61
C ARG A 157 -15.71 -30.37 -3.03
N GLU A 158 -16.15 -31.39 -2.28
CA GLU A 158 -17.37 -32.13 -2.58
C GLU A 158 -18.63 -31.27 -2.41
N ARG A 159 -18.67 -30.40 -1.41
CA ARG A 159 -19.78 -29.43 -1.25
C ARG A 159 -19.80 -28.42 -2.39
N PHE A 160 -18.63 -27.92 -2.80
CA PHE A 160 -18.50 -26.99 -3.93
C PHE A 160 -18.87 -27.65 -5.27
N GLU A 161 -18.42 -28.89 -5.52
CA GLU A 161 -18.80 -29.65 -6.71
C GLU A 161 -20.30 -29.98 -6.72
N ALA A 162 -20.91 -30.27 -5.57
CA ALA A 162 -22.35 -30.50 -5.46
C ALA A 162 -23.17 -29.23 -5.72
N GLU A 163 -22.71 -28.07 -5.26
CA GLU A 163 -23.33 -26.78 -5.54
C GLU A 163 -23.24 -26.41 -7.02
N LEU A 164 -22.05 -26.59 -7.62
CA LEU A 164 -21.83 -26.40 -9.05
C LEU A 164 -22.67 -27.37 -9.91
N ALA A 165 -22.86 -28.62 -9.46
CA ALA A 165 -23.71 -29.60 -10.13
C ALA A 165 -25.20 -29.23 -10.03
N LEU A 166 -25.66 -28.70 -8.89
CA LEU A 166 -27.01 -28.17 -8.72
C LEU A 166 -27.27 -26.98 -9.64
N GLU A 167 -26.31 -26.06 -9.74
CA GLU A 167 -26.40 -24.90 -10.64
C GLU A 167 -26.38 -25.31 -12.12
N ARG A 168 -25.55 -26.31 -12.48
CA ARG A 168 -25.51 -26.91 -13.82
C ARG A 168 -26.80 -27.67 -14.16
N ALA A 169 -27.43 -28.32 -13.18
CA ALA A 169 -28.74 -28.96 -13.36
C ALA A 169 -29.87 -27.93 -13.50
N LYS A 170 -29.76 -26.77 -12.82
CA LYS A 170 -30.68 -25.64 -12.94
C LYS A 170 -30.66 -24.96 -14.30
N LEU A 171 -29.53 -25.06 -15.02
CA LEU A 171 -29.35 -24.56 -16.39
C LEU A 171 -29.78 -25.54 -17.49
N MET A 172 -30.34 -26.73 -17.15
CA MET A 172 -30.99 -27.60 -18.14
C MET A 172 -32.47 -27.25 -18.30
N PRO A 173 -32.94 -26.81 -19.49
CA PRO A 173 -34.37 -26.68 -19.75
C PRO A 173 -35.07 -28.05 -19.84
N GLU A 174 -36.24 -28.20 -19.22
CA GLU A 174 -37.14 -29.37 -19.26
C GLU A 174 -37.67 -29.74 -20.68
N SER A 175 -37.12 -29.18 -21.75
CA SER A 175 -37.57 -29.41 -23.13
C SER A 175 -36.75 -30.46 -23.89
N ALA A 176 -35.84 -31.20 -23.23
CA ALA A 176 -35.11 -32.32 -23.83
C ALA A 176 -35.60 -33.72 -23.40
N LEU A 177 -36.79 -33.81 -22.78
CA LEU A 177 -37.44 -35.07 -22.38
C LEU A 177 -38.48 -35.58 -23.41
N ALA A 178 -38.35 -35.22 -24.69
CA ALA A 178 -39.17 -35.82 -25.75
C ALA A 178 -38.51 -35.83 -27.13
N THR A 179 -37.43 -36.60 -27.31
CA THR A 179 -37.12 -37.23 -28.60
C THR A 179 -36.60 -38.66 -28.40
N PRO A 180 -37.12 -39.68 -29.09
CA PRO A 180 -36.71 -41.07 -28.90
C PRO A 180 -35.26 -41.31 -29.31
N LYS A 181 -34.60 -42.24 -28.60
CA LYS A 181 -33.24 -42.75 -28.86
C LYS A 181 -33.00 -43.11 -30.32
N GLU A 182 -32.16 -42.37 -31.02
CA GLU A 182 -31.40 -42.91 -32.15
C GLU A 182 -30.03 -43.40 -31.66
N LYS A 183 -29.80 -44.71 -31.83
CA LYS A 183 -28.51 -45.36 -31.58
C LYS A 183 -27.44 -44.79 -32.51
N LYS A 184 -26.58 -43.91 -32.01
CA LYS A 184 -25.31 -43.60 -32.68
C LYS A 184 -24.27 -44.60 -32.20
N LEU A 185 -23.83 -45.45 -33.13
CA LEU A 185 -22.73 -46.41 -32.96
C LEU A 185 -21.48 -45.69 -32.45
N THR A 186 -20.76 -46.34 -31.55
CA THR A 186 -19.54 -45.78 -30.96
C THR A 186 -18.38 -45.89 -31.95
N GLY A 187 -17.41 -44.97 -31.88
CA GLY A 187 -16.29 -44.89 -32.84
C GLY A 187 -15.38 -46.12 -32.93
N ARG A 188 -15.49 -47.09 -32.00
CA ARG A 188 -14.83 -48.40 -32.09
C ARG A 188 -15.52 -49.38 -33.04
N GLU A 189 -16.83 -49.23 -33.24
CA GLU A 189 -17.60 -50.08 -34.17
C GLU A 189 -17.41 -49.65 -35.64
N TRP A 190 -16.80 -48.47 -35.87
CA TRP A 190 -16.51 -47.94 -37.20
C TRP A 190 -15.26 -48.53 -37.88
N PHE A 191 -14.34 -49.14 -37.12
CA PHE A 191 -12.97 -49.42 -37.61
C PHE A 191 -12.54 -50.90 -37.58
N GLU A 192 -13.42 -51.86 -37.25
CA GLU A 192 -13.11 -53.31 -37.31
C GLU A 192 -13.87 -54.05 -38.43
N ARG A 193 -14.03 -53.45 -39.61
CA ARG A 193 -14.47 -54.17 -40.81
C ARG A 193 -13.66 -53.81 -42.04
#